data_AF-A0A523VVM0-F1
#
_entry.id   AF-A0A523VVM0-F1
#
_cell.length_a   1.000
_cell.length_b   1.000
_cell.length_c   1.000
_cell.angle_alpha   90.00
_cell.angle_beta   90.00
_cell.angle_gamma   90.00
#
_symmetry.space_group_name_H-M   'P 1'
#
loop_
_entity.id
_entity.type
_entity.pdbx_description
1 polymer ?
#
loop_
_entity_poly.entity_id
_entity_poly.type
_entity_poly.pdbx_seq_one_letter_code
_entity_poly.pdbx_strand_id
1 'polypeptide(L)' 'MNNNQKYIFYRCTFCGMWYYSNRIIKSKKCWKCNHSFLFKNSTKFTKMCSIKDAISIIKKLKIKN' A
#
# COMPACT_ATOMS: atom_id res chain seq x y z
N MET A 1 5.27 8.78 -23.01
CA MET A 1 5.01 9.55 -21.78
C MET A 1 5.21 8.64 -20.57
N ASN A 2 6.20 8.91 -19.73
CA ASN A 2 6.43 8.13 -18.51
C ASN A 2 5.45 8.57 -17.42
N ASN A 3 4.32 7.86 -17.28
CA ASN A 3 3.32 8.10 -16.23
C ASN A 3 3.76 7.53 -14.87
N ASN A 4 5.04 7.70 -14.53
CA ASN A 4 5.56 7.26 -13.24
C ASN A 4 5.11 8.23 -12.16
N GLN A 5 4.50 7.69 -11.10
CA GLN A 5 4.08 8.44 -9.94
C GLN A 5 4.73 7.85 -8.69
N LYS A 6 4.86 8.66 -7.64
CA LYS A 6 5.31 8.18 -6.33
C LYS A 6 4.15 7.44 -5.66
N TYR A 7 4.30 6.14 -5.54
CA TYR A 7 3.37 5.30 -4.78
C TYR A 7 3.94 4.96 -3.41
N ILE A 8 3.08 4.96 -2.41
CA ILE A 8 3.35 4.51 -1.06
C ILE A 8 2.67 3.16 -0.88
N PHE A 9 3.45 2.14 -0.57
CA PHE A 9 3.01 0.81 -0.26
C PHE A 9 3.00 0.66 1.25
N TYR A 10 1.92 0.13 1.80
CA TYR A 10 1.73 0.05 3.24
C TYR A 10 1.00 -1.23 3.63
N ARG A 11 1.35 -1.75 4.80
CA ARG A 11 0.77 -2.96 5.38
C ARG A 11 -0.24 -2.60 6.46
N CYS A 12 -1.42 -3.21 6.43
CA CYS A 12 -2.36 -3.11 7.53
C CYS A 12 -1.70 -3.62 8.82
N THR A 13 -1.80 -2.84 9.90
CA THR A 13 -1.23 -3.19 11.21
C THR A 13 -1.93 -4.35 11.89
N PHE A 14 -3.19 -4.63 11.53
CA PHE A 14 -4.00 -5.68 12.14
C PHE A 14 -3.92 -7.00 11.38
N CYS A 15 -4.23 -7.00 10.08
CA CYS A 15 -4.31 -8.24 9.30
C CYS A 15 -3.11 -8.50 8.37
N GLY A 16 -2.11 -7.62 8.36
CA GLY A 16 -0.93 -7.79 7.51
C GLY A 16 -1.16 -7.61 6.01
N MET A 17 -2.38 -7.24 5.58
CA MET A 17 -2.70 -7.05 4.17
C MET A 17 -1.99 -5.83 3.57
N TRP A 18 -1.40 -6.00 2.39
CA TRP A 18 -0.71 -4.93 1.67
C TRP A 18 -1.63 -4.11 0.77
N TYR A 19 -1.42 -2.80 0.77
CA TYR A 19 -2.12 -1.80 -0.03
C TYR A 19 -1.14 -0.78 -0.61
N TYR A 20 -1.61 -0.01 -1.59
CA TYR A 20 -0.84 1.09 -2.18
C TYR A 20 -1.70 2.35 -2.31
N SER A 21 -1.05 3.51 -2.38
CA SER A 21 -1.68 4.82 -2.60
C SER A 21 -0.68 5.78 -3.20
N ASN A 22 -1.10 6.65 -4.12
CA ASN A 22 -0.30 7.78 -4.61
C ASN A 22 -0.61 9.09 -3.86
N ARG A 23 -1.45 9.04 -2.82
CA ARG A 23 -1.81 10.19 -1.97
C ARG A 23 -1.26 10.02 -0.56
N ILE A 24 -1.03 11.14 0.11
CA ILE A 24 -0.68 11.21 1.52
C ILE A 24 -1.89 10.73 2.34
N ILE A 25 -1.67 9.77 3.23
CA ILE A 25 -2.71 9.16 4.09
C ILE A 25 -2.32 9.36 5.55
N LYS A 26 -3.23 9.85 6.39
CA LYS A 26 -3.06 9.93 7.85
C LYS A 26 -3.61 8.70 8.57
N SER A 27 -4.80 8.25 8.16
CA SER A 27 -5.48 7.05 8.67
C SER A 27 -6.13 6.29 7.51
N LYS A 28 -6.25 4.97 7.65
CA LYS A 28 -6.88 4.12 6.63
C LYS A 28 -7.72 3.03 7.28
N LYS A 29 -8.89 2.79 6.71
CA LYS A 29 -9.69 1.59 6.98
C LYS A 29 -9.23 0.44 6.09
N CYS A 30 -8.89 -0.69 6.70
CA CYS A 30 -8.56 -1.91 5.98
C CYS A 30 -9.85 -2.57 5.46
N TRP A 31 -9.92 -2.82 4.16
CA TRP A 31 -11.08 -3.49 3.56
C TRP A 31 -11.17 -4.98 3.89
N LYS A 32 -10.05 -5.62 4.29
CA LYS A 32 -10.03 -7.05 4.62
C LYS A 32 -10.52 -7.33 6.03
N CYS A 33 -10.01 -6.62 7.04
CA CYS A 33 -10.38 -6.83 8.43
C CYS A 33 -11.34 -5.76 8.99
N ASN A 34 -11.77 -4.80 8.16
CA ASN A 34 -12.67 -3.71 8.53
C ASN A 34 -12.17 -2.79 9.67
N HIS A 35 -10.95 -2.97 10.18
CA HIS A 35 -10.34 -2.12 11.19
C HIS A 35 -9.72 -0.85 10.59
N SER A 36 -9.85 0.25 11.33
CA SER A 36 -9.16 1.51 11.04
C SER A 36 -7.82 1.56 11.76
N PHE A 37 -6.76 1.95 11.06
CA PHE A 37 -5.43 2.12 11.64
C PHE A 37 -4.79 3.44 11.25
N LEU A 38 -3.90 3.93 12.11
CA LEU A 38 -3.09 5.10 11.82
C LEU A 38 -1.95 4.72 10.87
N PHE A 39 -1.82 5.47 9.78
CA PHE A 39 -0.82 5.23 8.75
C PHE A 39 0.62 5.42 9.25
N LYS A 40 0.81 6.18 10.32
CA LYS A 40 2.12 6.30 10.98
C LYS A 40 2.61 4.98 11.58
N ASN A 41 1.71 4.10 12.01
CA ASN A 41 2.03 2.83 12.67
C ASN A 41 2.21 1.68 11.69
N SER A 42 1.84 1.85 10.42
CA SER A 42 1.98 0.79 9.41
C SER A 42 3.39 0.72 8.84
N THR A 43 3.92 -0.50 8.69
CA THR A 43 5.09 -0.78 7.85
C THR A 43 4.81 -0.29 6.43
N LYS A 44 5.69 0.56 5.88
CA LYS A 44 5.48 1.19 4.58
C LYS A 44 6.79 1.54 3.90
N PHE A 45 6.74 1.60 2.57
CA PHE A 45 7.85 2.06 1.73
C PHE A 45 7.31 2.83 0.54
N THR A 46 8.14 3.66 -0.08
CA THR A 46 7.76 4.44 -1.26
C THR A 46 8.54 3.99 -2.48
N LYS A 47 7.87 3.92 -3.64
CA LYS A 47 8.52 3.61 -4.91
C LYS A 47 7.92 4.43 -6.04
N MET A 48 8.79 4.99 -6.88
CA MET A 48 8.39 5.67 -8.11
C MET A 48 8.20 4.63 -9.21
N CYS A 49 6.96 4.47 -9.66
CA CYS A 49 6.59 3.43 -10.62
C CYS A 49 5.29 3.77 -11.35
N SER A 50 4.98 3.02 -12.41
CA SER A 50 3.69 3.13 -13.09
C SER A 50 2.58 2.44 -12.26
N ILE A 51 1.32 2.73 -12.58
CA ILE A 51 0.20 2.08 -11.89
C ILE A 51 0.18 0.55 -12.12
N LYS A 52 0.61 0.09 -13.31
CA LYS A 52 0.74 -1.33 -13.65
C LYS A 52 1.77 -2.02 -12.75
N ASP A 53 2.91 -1.36 -12.54
CA ASP A 53 3.95 -1.86 -11.64
C ASP A 53 3.47 -1.90 -10.19
N ALA A 54 2.76 -0.87 -9.74
CA ALA A 54 2.21 -0.84 -8.38
C ALA A 54 1.27 -2.02 -8.10
N ILE A 55 0.40 -2.36 -9.05
CA ILE A 55 -0.47 -3.53 -8.97
C ILE A 55 0.36 -4.83 -8.94
N SER A 56 1.39 -4.94 -9.79
CA SER A 56 2.29 -6.11 -9.83
C SER A 56 3.03 -6.30 -8.51
N ILE A 57 3.54 -5.22 -7.91
CA ILE A 57 4.21 -5.24 -6.61
C ILE A 57 3.28 -5.75 -5.52
N ILE A 58 2.04 -5.25 -5.45
CA ILE A 58 1.06 -5.70 -4.46
C ILE A 58 0.72 -7.17 -4.63
N LYS A 59 0.56 -7.65 -5.88
CA LYS A 59 0.35 -9.08 -6.14
C LYS A 59 1.50 -9.93 -5.60
N LYS A 60 2.75 -9.54 -5.86
CA LYS A 60 3.95 -10.22 -5.33
C LYS A 60 4.00 -10.22 -3.81
N LEU A 61 3.63 -9.10 -3.18
CA LEU A 61 3.60 -8.97 -1.71
C LEU A 61 2.50 -9.82 -1.05
N LYS A 62 1.39 -10.06 -1.75
CA LYS A 62 0.31 -10.94 -1.26
C LYS A 62 0.68 -12.42 -1.32
N ILE A 63 1.50 -12.84 -2.29
CA ILE A 63 1.88 -14.25 -2.46
C ILE A 63 2.94 -14.68 -1.43
N LYS A 64 3.73 -13.74 -0.92
CA LYS A 64 4.82 -14.01 0.03
C LYS A 64 4.37 -14.14 1.50
N ASN A 65 3.08 -13.93 1.80
CA ASN A 65 2.47 -14.03 3.13
C ASN A 65 1.42 -15.13 3.13
#